data_AF-A0A8H4T3Y8-F1
#
_entry.id   AF-A0A8H4T3Y8-F1
#
_cell.length_a   1.000
_cell.length_b   1.000
_cell.length_c   1.000
_cell.angle_alpha   90.00
_cell.angle_beta   90.00
_cell.angle_gamma   90.00
#
_symmetry.space_group_name_H-M   'P 1'
#
loop_
_entity.id
_entity.type
_entity.pdbx_description
1 polymer ?
#
loop_
_entity_poly.entity_id
_entity_poly.type
_entity_poly.pdbx_seq_one_letter_code
_entity_poly.pdbx_strand_id
1 'polypeptide(L)'
;MDPYSTEGELINIHNHFHQGQYQEVIDFDTSSFSPDNALPARILVLRARLALGQAEDVLDDVKGDSQPELQALSALAEFNLGKADSAVQSIEKLASSAANNTTVQVIGGTVLQAAGKPEEALALLTQHQGSLDAVSLIVQIHLQQNRTDLALKEVSAARRWAQDSLLVNLAESWVGLRVGGEKYQQAFYVFEELAQAPSTSSVRTLVSQAVCELHLGRTEEAQAALEQALEKDANNADAIANLLVLNVISGSQPDEFAQKLRSVKPDHQFLADLEEKSTLFDKAATKYSPKVSA
;
A
#
# COMPACT_ATOMS: atom_id res chain seq x y z
N MET A 1 0.12 7.27 22.84
CA MET A 1 0.97 6.07 22.88
C MET A 1 0.45 5.15 21.80
N ASP A 2 1.31 4.67 20.91
CA ASP A 2 0.94 3.75 19.82
C ASP A 2 0.45 2.42 20.45
N PRO A 3 -0.78 1.96 20.17
CA PRO A 3 -1.29 0.72 20.74
C PRO A 3 -0.58 -0.53 20.19
N TYR A 4 0.21 -0.39 19.11
CA TYR A 4 0.92 -1.48 18.45
C TYR A 4 2.39 -1.57 18.85
N SER A 5 2.71 -1.26 20.12
CA SER A 5 4.08 -1.43 20.63
C SER A 5 4.53 -2.89 20.53
N THR A 6 5.84 -3.11 20.45
CA THR A 6 6.44 -4.45 20.33
C THR A 6 6.14 -5.38 21.50
N GLU A 7 5.71 -4.82 22.63
CA GLU A 7 5.32 -5.56 23.85
C GLU A 7 3.79 -5.62 24.03
N GLY A 8 3.02 -5.03 23.11
CA GLY A 8 1.57 -4.93 23.18
C GLY A 8 0.84 -6.16 22.67
N GLU A 9 -0.37 -6.40 23.17
CA GLU A 9 -1.24 -7.53 22.78
C GLU A 9 -1.55 -7.52 21.27
N LEU A 10 -1.53 -6.35 20.64
CA LEU A 10 -1.92 -6.13 19.25
C LEU A 10 -0.80 -6.35 18.22
N ILE A 11 0.45 -6.58 18.65
CA ILE A 11 1.60 -6.62 17.72
C ILE A 11 1.46 -7.68 16.62
N ASN A 12 0.95 -8.86 16.96
CA ASN A 12 0.85 -9.96 16.00
C ASN A 12 -0.25 -9.72 14.95
N ILE A 13 -1.45 -9.32 15.39
CA ILE A 13 -2.55 -8.97 14.48
C ILE A 13 -2.19 -7.75 13.60
N HIS A 14 -1.44 -6.79 14.14
CA HIS A 14 -0.92 -5.64 13.39
C HIS A 14 0.11 -6.07 12.34
N ASN A 15 1.06 -6.93 12.71
CA ASN A 15 2.04 -7.48 11.77
C ASN A 15 1.37 -8.25 10.63
N HIS A 16 0.41 -9.14 10.92
CA HIS A 16 -0.35 -9.84 9.88
C HIS A 16 -1.01 -8.86 8.89
N PHE A 17 -1.60 -7.77 9.40
CA PHE A 17 -2.20 -6.74 8.55
C PHE A 17 -1.19 -6.08 7.60
N HIS A 18 -0.03 -5.66 8.11
CA HIS A 18 0.99 -4.99 7.30
C HIS A 18 1.73 -5.93 6.35
N GLN A 19 1.81 -7.22 6.69
CA GLN A 19 2.31 -8.28 5.82
C GLN A 19 1.30 -8.68 4.72
N GLY A 20 0.07 -8.16 4.75
CA GLY A 20 -0.97 -8.48 3.77
C GLY A 20 -1.66 -9.82 4.01
N GLN A 21 -1.56 -10.37 5.21
CA GLN A 21 -2.21 -11.61 5.62
C GLN A 21 -3.61 -11.33 6.18
N TYR A 22 -4.46 -10.77 5.33
CA TYR A 22 -5.75 -10.23 5.75
C TYR A 22 -6.70 -11.28 6.32
N GLN A 23 -6.65 -12.52 5.81
CA GLN A 23 -7.46 -13.60 6.34
C GLN A 23 -7.02 -13.97 7.77
N GLU A 24 -5.71 -14.03 8.03
CA GLU A 24 -5.17 -14.27 9.38
C GLU A 24 -5.54 -13.16 10.38
N VAL A 25 -5.68 -11.91 9.92
CA VAL A 25 -6.20 -10.81 10.75
C VAL A 25 -7.65 -11.03 11.14
N ILE A 26 -8.47 -11.51 10.20
CA ILE A 26 -9.91 -11.78 10.43
C ILE A 26 -10.10 -12.96 11.38
N ASP A 27 -9.29 -14.00 11.21
CA ASP A 27 -9.37 -15.24 11.99
C ASP A 27 -8.63 -15.15 13.34
N PHE A 28 -7.97 -14.01 13.62
CA PHE A 28 -7.17 -13.82 14.82
C PHE A 28 -8.03 -13.89 16.10
N ASP A 29 -7.61 -14.72 17.06
CA ASP A 29 -8.29 -14.81 18.36
C ASP A 29 -7.93 -13.61 19.25
N THR A 30 -8.91 -12.72 19.43
CA THR A 30 -8.80 -11.51 20.25
C THR A 30 -9.43 -11.65 21.63
N SER A 31 -9.93 -12.84 21.99
CA SER A 31 -10.68 -13.07 23.24
C SER A 31 -9.86 -12.84 24.51
N SER A 32 -8.54 -12.98 24.40
CA SER A 32 -7.59 -12.75 25.49
C SER A 32 -7.16 -11.29 25.65
N PHE A 33 -7.51 -10.41 24.71
CA PHE A 33 -7.09 -9.02 24.74
C PHE A 33 -7.82 -8.25 25.84
N SER A 34 -7.11 -7.26 26.39
CA SER A 34 -7.69 -6.29 27.32
C SER A 34 -8.84 -5.51 26.68
N PRO A 35 -9.83 -5.03 27.45
CA PRO A 35 -10.96 -4.26 26.93
C PRO A 35 -10.55 -3.02 26.12
N ASP A 36 -9.44 -2.37 26.48
CA ASP A 36 -8.92 -1.20 25.78
C ASP A 36 -8.43 -1.54 24.36
N ASN A 37 -8.04 -2.79 24.11
CA ASN A 37 -7.58 -3.29 22.81
C ASN A 37 -8.69 -3.86 21.93
N ALA A 38 -9.93 -3.98 22.44
CA ALA A 38 -11.06 -4.50 21.68
C ALA A 38 -11.37 -3.66 20.43
N LEU A 39 -11.39 -2.33 20.56
CA LEU A 39 -11.66 -1.44 19.43
C LEU A 39 -10.49 -1.39 18.42
N PRO A 40 -9.22 -1.22 18.83
CA PRO A 40 -8.08 -1.32 17.91
C PRO A 40 -8.04 -2.64 17.13
N ALA A 41 -8.29 -3.78 17.79
CA ALA A 41 -8.36 -5.07 17.12
C ALA A 41 -9.51 -5.12 16.09
N ARG A 42 -10.72 -4.65 16.47
CA ARG A 42 -11.86 -4.54 15.55
C ARG A 42 -11.53 -3.67 14.33
N ILE A 43 -10.79 -2.57 14.52
CA ILE A 43 -10.37 -1.69 13.42
C ILE A 43 -9.47 -2.44 12.44
N LEU A 44 -8.50 -3.23 12.92
CA LEU A 44 -7.64 -4.05 12.04
C LEU A 44 -8.44 -5.09 11.26
N VAL A 45 -9.39 -5.77 11.91
CA VAL A 45 -10.30 -6.73 11.26
C VAL A 45 -11.11 -6.05 10.16
N LEU A 46 -11.73 -4.89 10.44
CA LEU A 46 -12.52 -4.17 9.44
C LEU A 46 -11.64 -3.68 8.27
N ARG A 47 -10.43 -3.19 8.53
CA ARG A 47 -9.46 -2.83 7.47
C ARG A 47 -9.06 -4.04 6.62
N ALA A 48 -8.86 -5.21 7.23
CA ALA A 48 -8.52 -6.44 6.52
C ALA A 48 -9.66 -6.91 5.62
N ARG A 49 -10.90 -6.84 6.11
CA ARG A 49 -12.11 -7.14 5.31
C ARG A 49 -12.26 -6.19 4.11
N LEU A 50 -11.99 -4.90 4.31
CA LEU A 50 -11.95 -3.92 3.22
C LEU A 50 -10.88 -4.26 2.17
N ALA A 51 -9.71 -4.72 2.60
CA ALA A 51 -8.64 -5.15 1.69
C ALA A 51 -9.00 -6.43 0.91
N LEU A 52 -9.88 -7.28 1.44
CA LEU A 52 -10.45 -8.46 0.77
C LEU A 52 -11.72 -8.15 -0.05
N GLY A 53 -12.07 -6.87 -0.24
CA GLY A 53 -13.21 -6.46 -1.07
C GLY A 53 -14.58 -6.56 -0.40
N GLN A 54 -14.64 -6.79 0.92
CA GLN A 54 -15.90 -6.93 1.67
C GLN A 54 -16.46 -5.56 2.12
N ALA A 55 -16.44 -4.56 1.24
CA ALA A 55 -16.80 -3.18 1.60
C ALA A 55 -18.28 -3.00 1.95
N GLU A 56 -19.18 -3.73 1.30
CA GLU A 56 -20.62 -3.68 1.61
C GLU A 56 -20.91 -4.21 3.02
N ASP A 57 -20.36 -5.37 3.37
CA ASP A 57 -20.55 -5.95 4.70
C ASP A 57 -19.96 -5.07 5.81
N VAL A 58 -18.80 -4.47 5.57
CA VAL A 58 -18.18 -3.54 6.52
C VAL A 58 -19.06 -2.30 6.75
N LEU A 59 -19.69 -1.77 5.69
CA LEU A 59 -20.63 -0.65 5.83
C LEU A 59 -21.84 -1.02 6.68
N ASP A 60 -22.40 -2.21 6.48
CA ASP A 60 -23.55 -2.68 7.26
C ASP A 60 -23.17 -2.89 8.73
N ASP A 61 -21.97 -3.41 9.01
CA ASP A 61 -21.48 -3.68 10.37
C ASP A 61 -21.18 -2.42 11.20
N VAL A 62 -20.79 -1.31 10.56
CA VAL A 62 -20.50 -0.03 11.24
C VAL A 62 -21.67 0.96 11.14
N LYS A 63 -22.79 0.54 10.56
CA LYS A 63 -23.93 1.40 10.28
C LYS A 63 -24.52 2.00 11.56
N GLY A 64 -24.61 3.32 11.58
CA GLY A 64 -25.19 4.06 12.71
C GLY A 64 -24.25 4.23 13.90
N ASP A 65 -22.98 3.80 13.79
CA ASP A 65 -21.99 4.04 14.82
C ASP A 65 -21.62 5.53 14.92
N SER A 66 -21.38 6.00 16.14
CA SER A 66 -21.00 7.37 16.45
C SER A 66 -19.51 7.54 16.75
N GLN A 67 -18.76 6.44 16.90
CA GLN A 67 -17.33 6.49 17.16
C GLN A 67 -16.58 7.01 15.92
N PRO A 68 -15.72 8.04 16.04
CA PRO A 68 -14.99 8.61 14.91
C PRO A 68 -14.19 7.58 14.10
N GLU A 69 -13.63 6.57 14.77
CA GLU A 69 -12.87 5.48 14.15
C GLU A 69 -13.72 4.66 13.19
N LEU A 70 -14.93 4.33 13.60
CA LEU A 70 -15.86 3.50 12.82
C LEU A 70 -16.53 4.32 11.71
N GLN A 71 -16.75 5.63 11.94
CA GLN A 71 -17.15 6.55 10.88
C GLN A 71 -16.07 6.73 9.81
N ALA A 72 -14.79 6.77 10.20
CA ALA A 72 -13.68 6.81 9.25
C ALA A 72 -13.62 5.51 8.42
N LEU A 73 -13.83 4.35 9.05
CA LEU A 73 -13.92 3.07 8.33
C LEU A 73 -15.12 3.00 7.39
N SER A 74 -16.27 3.57 7.79
CA SER A 74 -17.42 3.72 6.90
C SER A 74 -17.05 4.54 5.67
N ALA A 75 -16.35 5.68 5.84
CA ALA A 75 -15.90 6.49 4.72
C ALA A 75 -14.92 5.74 3.80
N LEU A 76 -13.99 4.96 4.36
CA LEU A 76 -13.09 4.12 3.55
C LEU A 76 -13.86 3.04 2.77
N ALA A 77 -14.87 2.44 3.39
CA ALA A 77 -15.71 1.45 2.73
C ALA A 77 -16.55 2.09 1.59
N GLU A 78 -17.11 3.29 1.81
CA GLU A 78 -17.76 4.07 0.76
C GLU A 78 -16.81 4.38 -0.40
N PHE A 79 -15.56 4.76 -0.10
CA PHE A 79 -14.54 5.00 -1.11
C PHE A 79 -14.27 3.76 -1.95
N ASN A 80 -14.11 2.59 -1.33
CA ASN A 80 -13.90 1.31 -2.03
C ASN A 80 -15.09 0.93 -2.93
N LEU A 81 -16.29 1.39 -2.63
CA LEU A 81 -17.49 1.22 -3.46
C LEU A 81 -17.65 2.31 -4.53
N GLY A 82 -16.62 3.13 -4.76
CA GLY A 82 -16.61 4.18 -5.77
C GLY A 82 -17.34 5.47 -5.36
N LYS A 83 -17.72 5.63 -4.10
CA LYS A 83 -18.40 6.84 -3.57
C LYS A 83 -17.38 7.85 -3.04
N ALA A 84 -16.39 8.20 -3.87
CA ALA A 84 -15.24 9.00 -3.47
C ALA A 84 -15.62 10.36 -2.84
N ASP A 85 -16.55 11.10 -3.44
CA ASP A 85 -16.96 12.42 -2.95
C ASP A 85 -17.58 12.36 -1.53
N SER A 86 -18.45 11.37 -1.29
CA SER A 86 -19.09 11.14 0.02
C SER A 86 -18.06 10.79 1.09
N ALA A 87 -17.13 9.91 0.74
CA ALA A 87 -16.06 9.48 1.61
C ALA A 87 -15.15 10.66 2.00
N VAL A 88 -14.72 11.47 1.02
CA VAL A 88 -13.88 12.65 1.25
C VAL A 88 -14.58 13.65 2.15
N GLN A 89 -15.85 13.98 1.88
CA GLN A 89 -16.63 14.90 2.72
C GLN A 89 -16.74 14.41 4.17
N SER A 90 -16.95 13.11 4.36
CA SER A 90 -17.03 12.50 5.69
C SER A 90 -15.68 12.60 6.42
N ILE A 91 -14.58 12.34 5.73
CA ILE A 91 -13.22 12.48 6.29
C ILE A 91 -12.88 13.93 6.62
N GLU A 92 -13.23 14.90 5.78
CA GLU A 92 -12.98 16.34 6.06
C GLU A 92 -13.73 16.80 7.33
N LYS A 93 -14.97 16.31 7.51
CA LYS A 93 -15.74 16.57 8.73
C LYS A 93 -15.06 15.95 9.96
N LEU A 94 -14.62 14.70 9.87
CA LEU A 94 -13.90 14.01 10.95
C LEU A 94 -12.56 14.66 11.27
N ALA A 95 -11.81 15.09 10.25
CA ALA A 95 -10.57 15.83 10.42
C ALA A 95 -10.79 17.17 11.14
N SER A 96 -11.98 17.76 11.05
CA SER A 96 -12.34 18.98 11.77
C SER A 96 -12.77 18.72 13.23
N SER A 97 -13.46 17.61 13.50
CA SER A 97 -14.01 17.31 14.84
C SER A 97 -13.18 16.37 15.71
N ALA A 98 -12.31 15.55 15.10
CA ALA A 98 -11.56 14.46 15.72
C ALA A 98 -10.13 14.35 15.14
N ALA A 99 -9.50 15.49 14.82
CA ALA A 99 -8.19 15.57 14.17
C ALA A 99 -7.06 14.83 14.90
N ASN A 100 -7.17 14.71 16.23
CA ASN A 100 -6.19 14.05 17.09
C ASN A 100 -6.41 12.53 17.22
N ASN A 101 -7.48 11.99 16.62
CA ASN A 101 -7.74 10.55 16.63
C ASN A 101 -6.86 9.84 15.59
N THR A 102 -6.00 8.94 16.04
CA THR A 102 -5.02 8.28 15.17
C THR A 102 -5.67 7.44 14.05
N THR A 103 -6.79 6.77 14.32
CA THR A 103 -7.50 6.02 13.27
C THR A 103 -8.07 6.97 12.23
N VAL A 104 -8.66 8.10 12.65
CA VAL A 104 -9.12 9.14 11.72
C VAL A 104 -7.94 9.67 10.90
N GLN A 105 -6.77 9.88 11.50
CA GLN A 105 -5.59 10.34 10.77
C GLN A 105 -5.15 9.34 9.69
N VAL A 106 -5.00 8.06 10.05
CA VAL A 106 -4.53 7.01 9.14
C VAL A 106 -5.54 6.72 8.04
N ILE A 107 -6.80 6.51 8.40
CA ILE A 107 -7.86 6.18 7.44
C ILE A 107 -8.22 7.40 6.59
N GLY A 108 -8.31 8.58 7.21
CA GLY A 108 -8.54 9.83 6.50
C GLY A 108 -7.42 10.17 5.55
N GLY A 109 -6.15 10.02 5.97
CA GLY A 109 -4.99 10.18 5.09
C GLY A 109 -5.01 9.20 3.91
N THR A 110 -5.46 7.96 4.13
CA THR A 110 -5.60 6.95 3.06
C THR A 110 -6.63 7.37 2.03
N VAL A 111 -7.83 7.79 2.48
CA VAL A 111 -8.91 8.25 1.59
C VAL A 111 -8.52 9.52 0.83
N LEU A 112 -7.96 10.52 1.53
CA LEU A 112 -7.54 11.78 0.92
C LEU A 112 -6.42 11.56 -0.12
N GLN A 113 -5.44 10.71 0.19
CA GLN A 113 -4.39 10.35 -0.78
C GLN A 113 -4.97 9.67 -2.01
N ALA A 114 -5.84 8.66 -1.82
CA ALA A 114 -6.46 7.94 -2.92
C ALA A 114 -7.39 8.84 -3.77
N ALA A 115 -7.99 9.87 -3.16
CA ALA A 115 -8.77 10.90 -3.85
C ALA A 115 -7.91 11.96 -4.57
N GLY A 116 -6.58 11.85 -4.56
CA GLY A 116 -5.69 12.81 -5.22
C GLY A 116 -5.48 14.11 -4.43
N LYS A 117 -5.65 14.08 -3.10
CA LYS A 117 -5.46 15.22 -2.18
C LYS A 117 -4.26 15.02 -1.23
N PRO A 118 -3.03 14.89 -1.75
CA PRO A 118 -1.86 14.54 -0.94
C PRO A 118 -1.54 15.59 0.15
N GLU A 119 -1.72 16.87 -0.14
CA GLU A 119 -1.42 17.94 0.81
C GLU A 119 -2.38 17.93 2.02
N GLU A 120 -3.66 17.66 1.78
CA GLU A 120 -4.66 17.51 2.84
C GLU A 120 -4.38 16.24 3.66
N ALA A 121 -3.99 15.13 3.00
CA ALA A 121 -3.60 13.90 3.67
C ALA A 121 -2.39 14.11 4.59
N LEU A 122 -1.32 14.76 4.11
CA LEU A 122 -0.12 15.07 4.91
C LEU A 122 -0.45 16.01 6.07
N ALA A 123 -1.28 17.03 5.86
CA ALA A 123 -1.71 17.95 6.92
C ALA A 123 -2.47 17.24 8.06
N LEU A 124 -3.23 16.20 7.75
CA LEU A 124 -3.90 15.37 8.74
C LEU A 124 -2.93 14.38 9.42
N LEU A 125 -2.12 13.66 8.64
CA LEU A 125 -1.21 12.62 9.14
C LEU A 125 -0.11 13.17 10.04
N THR A 126 0.43 14.36 9.75
CA THR A 126 1.50 14.99 10.54
C THR A 126 1.07 15.39 11.96
N GLN A 127 -0.23 15.32 12.28
CA GLN A 127 -0.74 15.52 13.63
C GLN A 127 -0.63 14.27 14.53
N HIS A 128 -0.12 13.16 14.00
CA HIS A 128 0.08 11.93 14.76
C HIS A 128 0.98 12.14 15.99
N GLN A 129 0.71 11.39 17.05
CA GLN A 129 1.51 11.41 18.28
C GLN A 129 2.26 10.09 18.44
N GLY A 130 3.19 9.84 17.51
CA GLY A 130 4.04 8.65 17.52
C GLY A 130 3.41 7.40 16.89
N SER A 131 2.37 7.54 16.07
CA SER A 131 1.81 6.42 15.29
C SER A 131 2.73 6.03 14.15
N LEU A 132 3.14 4.76 14.10
CA LEU A 132 3.94 4.23 12.99
C LEU A 132 3.13 4.05 11.71
N ASP A 133 1.84 3.69 11.79
CA ASP A 133 0.94 3.65 10.62
C ASP A 133 0.94 5.00 9.87
N ALA A 134 0.81 6.10 10.62
CA ALA A 134 0.79 7.44 10.05
C ALA A 134 2.14 7.79 9.40
N VAL A 135 3.26 7.47 10.07
CA VAL A 135 4.61 7.67 9.51
C VAL A 135 4.80 6.89 8.21
N SER A 136 4.43 5.61 8.19
CA SER A 136 4.56 4.77 7.00
C SER A 136 3.74 5.34 5.84
N LEU A 137 2.54 5.86 6.09
CA LEU A 137 1.72 6.49 5.06
C LEU A 137 2.32 7.83 4.57
N ILE A 138 2.87 8.66 5.46
CA ILE A 138 3.60 9.88 5.07
C ILE A 138 4.78 9.54 4.15
N VAL A 139 5.56 8.51 4.50
CA VAL A 139 6.69 8.03 3.67
C VAL A 139 6.21 7.62 2.28
N GLN A 140 5.11 6.85 2.20
CA GLN A 140 4.52 6.45 0.92
C GLN A 140 4.09 7.65 0.07
N ILE A 141 3.40 8.63 0.67
CA ILE A 141 2.96 9.84 -0.03
C ILE A 141 4.16 10.63 -0.57
N HIS A 142 5.20 10.83 0.24
CA HIS A 142 6.41 11.50 -0.22
C HIS A 142 7.11 10.74 -1.35
N LEU A 143 7.17 9.41 -1.30
CA LEU A 143 7.73 8.61 -2.39
C LEU A 143 6.90 8.73 -3.68
N GLN A 144 5.57 8.79 -3.59
CA GLN A 144 4.69 9.00 -4.74
C GLN A 144 4.83 10.42 -5.33
N GLN A 145 5.11 11.42 -4.49
CA GLN A 145 5.44 12.79 -4.93
C GLN A 145 6.88 12.93 -5.46
N ASN A 146 7.65 11.83 -5.55
CA ASN A 146 9.08 11.84 -5.90
C ASN A 146 9.94 12.70 -4.95
N ARG A 147 9.50 12.89 -3.70
CA ARG A 147 10.23 13.57 -2.62
C ARG A 147 10.97 12.57 -1.74
N THR A 148 11.93 11.86 -2.35
CA THR A 148 12.77 10.86 -1.66
C THR A 148 13.53 11.47 -0.47
N ASP A 149 13.88 12.76 -0.55
CA ASP A 149 14.52 13.52 0.53
C ASP A 149 13.66 13.57 1.80
N LEU A 150 12.36 13.84 1.64
CA LEU A 150 11.43 13.91 2.75
C LEU A 150 11.12 12.52 3.30
N ALA A 151 10.89 11.54 2.42
CA ALA A 151 10.67 10.15 2.81
C ALA A 151 11.84 9.59 3.65
N LEU A 152 13.08 9.86 3.23
CA LEU A 152 14.29 9.45 3.97
C LEU A 152 14.37 10.12 5.35
N LYS A 153 14.01 11.41 5.44
CA LYS A 153 14.01 12.15 6.71
C LYS A 153 13.00 11.56 7.69
N GLU A 154 11.79 11.27 7.24
CA GLU A 154 10.72 10.70 8.07
C GLU A 154 11.11 9.32 8.61
N VAL A 155 11.54 8.42 7.73
CA VAL A 155 11.91 7.06 8.16
C VAL A 155 13.14 7.05 9.07
N SER A 156 14.13 7.92 8.81
CA SER A 156 15.31 8.06 9.68
C SER A 156 14.95 8.60 11.07
N ALA A 157 13.92 9.45 11.16
CA ALA A 157 13.42 9.94 12.44
C ALA A 157 12.70 8.82 13.21
N ALA A 158 11.86 8.04 12.53
CA ALA A 158 11.14 6.88 13.09
C ALA A 158 12.10 5.81 13.63
N ARG A 159 13.14 5.47 12.87
CA ARG A 159 14.15 4.47 13.24
C ARG A 159 14.82 4.73 14.58
N ARG A 160 14.93 6.00 15.02
CA ARG A 160 15.58 6.35 16.30
C ARG A 160 14.82 5.83 17.52
N TRP A 161 13.50 5.67 17.42
CA TRP A 161 12.65 5.28 18.54
C TRP A 161 11.86 3.98 18.32
N ALA A 162 11.84 3.45 17.10
CA ALA A 162 11.17 2.19 16.75
C ALA A 162 12.09 1.25 15.94
N GLN A 163 13.23 0.88 16.53
CA GLN A 163 14.31 0.13 15.83
C GLN A 163 13.88 -1.27 15.35
N ASP A 164 13.01 -1.94 16.12
CA ASP A 164 12.57 -3.32 15.87
C ASP A 164 11.20 -3.40 15.20
N SER A 165 10.65 -2.25 14.75
CA SER A 165 9.33 -2.23 14.12
C SER A 165 9.38 -2.74 12.69
N LEU A 166 8.47 -3.67 12.37
CA LEU A 166 8.20 -4.09 11.01
C LEU A 166 7.88 -2.90 10.09
N LEU A 167 7.05 -1.97 10.52
CA LEU A 167 6.64 -0.81 9.71
C LEU A 167 7.82 0.08 9.34
N VAL A 168 8.79 0.23 10.25
CA VAL A 168 10.04 0.96 9.96
C VAL A 168 10.88 0.19 8.95
N ASN A 169 11.04 -1.12 9.12
CA ASN A 169 11.78 -1.96 8.16
C ASN A 169 11.13 -1.92 6.76
N LEU A 170 9.79 -1.96 6.66
CA LEU A 170 9.06 -1.83 5.41
C LEU A 170 9.26 -0.44 4.78
N ALA A 171 9.10 0.63 5.56
CA ALA A 171 9.27 2.00 5.09
C ALA A 171 10.71 2.27 4.61
N GLU A 172 11.72 1.78 5.33
CA GLU A 172 13.12 1.88 4.92
C GLU A 172 13.39 1.10 3.63
N SER A 173 12.76 -0.05 3.47
CA SER A 173 12.87 -0.86 2.25
C SER A 173 12.25 -0.14 1.04
N TRP A 174 11.09 0.51 1.18
CA TRP A 174 10.49 1.32 0.10
C TRP A 174 11.38 2.50 -0.29
N VAL A 175 11.91 3.23 0.70
CA VAL A 175 12.88 4.32 0.45
C VAL A 175 14.15 3.77 -0.20
N GLY A 176 14.63 2.63 0.26
CA GLY A 176 15.81 1.94 -0.28
C GLY A 176 15.65 1.56 -1.75
N LEU A 177 14.49 1.03 -2.13
CA LEU A 177 14.14 0.74 -3.53
C LEU A 177 14.10 2.02 -4.39
N ARG A 178 13.72 3.16 -3.84
CA ARG A 178 13.76 4.44 -4.56
C ARG A 178 15.19 5.00 -4.71
N VAL A 179 16.05 4.78 -3.72
CA VAL A 179 17.45 5.25 -3.71
C VAL A 179 18.36 4.40 -4.60
N GLY A 180 18.19 3.08 -4.54
CA GLY A 180 18.95 2.11 -5.33
C GLY A 180 20.39 1.86 -4.88
N GLY A 181 21.16 1.20 -5.75
CA GLY A 181 22.52 0.74 -5.44
C GLY A 181 22.52 -0.37 -4.38
N GLU A 182 23.39 -0.27 -3.38
CA GLU A 182 23.46 -1.24 -2.26
C GLU A 182 22.15 -1.34 -1.46
N LYS A 183 21.26 -0.33 -1.58
CA LYS A 183 19.96 -0.33 -0.92
C LYS A 183 18.98 -1.36 -1.47
N TYR A 184 19.14 -1.80 -2.73
CA TYR A 184 18.35 -2.90 -3.28
C TYR A 184 18.55 -4.20 -2.49
N GLN A 185 19.82 -4.53 -2.18
CA GLN A 185 20.15 -5.74 -1.42
C GLN A 185 19.65 -5.66 0.03
N GLN A 186 19.65 -4.47 0.63
CA GLN A 186 19.11 -4.26 1.98
C GLN A 186 17.59 -4.48 2.02
N ALA A 187 16.86 -3.89 1.07
CA ALA A 187 15.43 -4.08 0.95
C ALA A 187 15.07 -5.55 0.63
N PHE A 188 15.88 -6.20 -0.22
CA PHE A 188 15.71 -7.60 -0.57
C PHE A 188 15.67 -8.51 0.66
N TYR A 189 16.64 -8.41 1.58
CA TYR A 189 16.68 -9.29 2.75
C TYR A 189 15.44 -9.15 3.64
N VAL A 190 14.88 -7.94 3.77
CA VAL A 190 13.64 -7.71 4.52
C VAL A 190 12.47 -8.43 3.84
N PHE A 191 12.30 -8.26 2.53
CA PHE A 191 11.17 -8.88 1.82
C PHE A 191 11.33 -10.39 1.60
N GLU A 192 12.56 -10.88 1.41
CA GLU A 192 12.88 -12.31 1.35
C GLU A 192 12.52 -12.99 2.68
N GLU A 193 12.91 -12.39 3.82
CA GLU A 193 12.58 -12.92 5.14
C GLU A 193 11.06 -13.07 5.33
N LEU A 194 10.30 -12.06 4.91
CA LEU A 194 8.84 -12.07 4.99
C LEU A 194 8.21 -13.08 4.01
N ALA A 195 8.76 -13.23 2.82
CA ALA A 195 8.18 -14.07 1.77
C ALA A 195 8.47 -15.58 1.98
N GLN A 196 9.63 -15.94 2.55
CA GLN A 196 10.06 -17.33 2.68
C GLN A 196 9.34 -18.10 3.80
N ALA A 197 8.90 -17.42 4.87
CA ALA A 197 8.26 -18.08 6.00
C ALA A 197 6.75 -18.23 5.78
N PRO A 198 6.16 -19.43 5.88
CA PRO A 198 4.72 -19.63 5.65
C PRO A 198 3.83 -18.74 6.53
N SER A 199 4.29 -18.44 7.75
CA SER A 199 3.58 -17.60 8.72
C SER A 199 3.59 -16.11 8.41
N THR A 200 4.41 -15.63 7.48
CA THR A 200 4.48 -14.21 7.06
C THR A 200 4.26 -14.01 5.56
N SER A 201 4.32 -15.10 4.79
CA SER A 201 4.19 -15.08 3.33
C SER A 201 2.78 -14.72 2.90
N SER A 202 2.67 -13.77 1.97
CA SER A 202 1.45 -13.35 1.30
C SER A 202 1.74 -12.99 -0.16
N VAL A 203 0.70 -12.74 -0.95
CA VAL A 203 0.85 -12.21 -2.31
C VAL A 203 1.68 -10.91 -2.30
N ARG A 204 1.47 -10.03 -1.31
CA ARG A 204 2.19 -8.77 -1.18
C ARG A 204 3.69 -8.97 -0.93
N THR A 205 4.06 -9.87 -0.03
CA THR A 205 5.49 -10.09 0.30
C THR A 205 6.22 -10.74 -0.86
N LEU A 206 5.58 -11.69 -1.56
CA LEU A 206 6.12 -12.31 -2.77
C LEU A 206 6.34 -11.30 -3.89
N VAL A 207 5.37 -10.42 -4.16
CA VAL A 207 5.53 -9.34 -5.14
C VAL A 207 6.65 -8.38 -4.73
N SER A 208 6.74 -8.03 -3.44
CA SER A 208 7.79 -7.14 -2.93
C SER A 208 9.19 -7.76 -3.09
N GLN A 209 9.34 -9.06 -2.80
CA GLN A 209 10.57 -9.81 -3.05
C GLN A 209 10.91 -9.79 -4.54
N ALA A 210 9.96 -10.09 -5.42
CA ALA A 210 10.18 -10.09 -6.86
C ALA A 210 10.64 -8.72 -7.39
N VAL A 211 10.06 -7.62 -6.90
CA VAL A 211 10.49 -6.26 -7.25
C VAL A 211 11.94 -6.02 -6.84
N CYS A 212 12.35 -6.47 -5.65
CA CYS A 212 13.76 -6.41 -5.24
C CYS A 212 14.68 -7.22 -6.17
N GLU A 213 14.28 -8.44 -6.53
CA GLU A 213 15.05 -9.30 -7.44
C GLU A 213 15.19 -8.67 -8.84
N LEU A 214 14.12 -8.06 -9.36
CA LEU A 214 14.16 -7.28 -10.61
C LEU A 214 15.19 -6.15 -10.54
N HIS A 215 15.21 -5.39 -9.43
CA HIS A 215 16.19 -4.33 -9.22
C HIS A 215 17.64 -4.85 -9.10
N LEU A 216 17.82 -6.08 -8.63
CA LEU A 216 19.11 -6.77 -8.55
C LEU A 216 19.50 -7.47 -9.87
N GLY A 217 18.64 -7.45 -10.89
CA GLY A 217 18.87 -8.11 -12.18
C GLY A 217 18.68 -9.64 -12.14
N ARG A 218 18.09 -10.16 -11.07
CA ARG A 218 17.84 -11.60 -10.83
C ARG A 218 16.47 -11.99 -11.37
N THR A 219 16.41 -12.12 -12.69
CA THR A 219 15.14 -12.27 -13.42
C THR A 219 14.48 -13.63 -13.20
N GLU A 220 15.26 -14.71 -13.07
CA GLU A 220 14.71 -16.06 -12.84
C GLU A 220 14.02 -16.16 -11.48
N GLU A 221 14.65 -15.62 -10.44
CA GLU A 221 14.13 -15.57 -9.07
C GLU A 221 12.90 -14.65 -8.97
N ALA A 222 12.94 -13.50 -9.65
CA ALA A 222 11.78 -12.61 -9.75
C ALA A 222 10.59 -13.30 -10.40
N GLN A 223 10.80 -14.03 -11.50
CA GLN A 223 9.73 -14.78 -12.16
C GLN A 223 9.12 -15.82 -11.25
N ALA A 224 9.94 -16.64 -10.57
CA ALA A 224 9.45 -17.67 -9.66
C ALA A 224 8.61 -17.09 -8.51
N ALA A 225 9.03 -15.95 -7.94
CA ALA A 225 8.27 -15.28 -6.88
C ALA A 225 6.93 -14.71 -7.39
N LEU A 226 6.89 -14.16 -8.60
CA LEU A 226 5.65 -13.66 -9.21
C LEU A 226 4.68 -14.77 -9.59
N GLU A 227 5.18 -15.90 -10.07
CA GLU A 227 4.36 -17.09 -10.36
C GLU A 227 3.74 -17.64 -9.09
N GLN A 228 4.50 -17.77 -7.99
CA GLN A 228 3.97 -18.14 -6.68
C GLN A 228 2.91 -17.15 -6.17
N ALA A 229 3.09 -15.85 -6.43
CA ALA A 229 2.08 -14.84 -6.09
C ALA A 229 0.78 -15.07 -6.87
N LEU A 230 0.86 -15.42 -8.16
CA LEU A 230 -0.29 -15.72 -9.00
C LEU A 230 -0.94 -17.08 -8.71
N GLU A 231 -0.21 -18.05 -8.17
CA GLU A 231 -0.80 -19.29 -7.65
C GLU A 231 -1.72 -19.02 -6.45
N LYS A 232 -1.36 -18.04 -5.61
CA LYS A 232 -2.19 -17.59 -4.48
C LYS A 232 -3.35 -16.70 -4.91
N ASP A 233 -3.11 -15.79 -5.85
CA ASP A 233 -4.12 -14.89 -6.42
C ASP A 233 -3.86 -14.67 -7.92
N ALA A 234 -4.57 -15.45 -8.75
CA ALA A 234 -4.40 -15.46 -10.20
C ALA A 234 -4.71 -14.11 -10.87
N ASN A 235 -5.43 -13.24 -10.17
CA ASN A 235 -5.87 -11.93 -10.63
C ASN A 235 -5.17 -10.79 -9.86
N ASN A 236 -4.03 -11.06 -9.22
CA ASN A 236 -3.29 -9.99 -8.57
C ASN A 236 -2.69 -9.01 -9.60
N ALA A 237 -3.21 -7.78 -9.64
CA ALA A 237 -2.81 -6.79 -10.65
C ALA A 237 -1.32 -6.41 -10.57
N ASP A 238 -0.76 -6.26 -9.37
CA ASP A 238 0.64 -5.88 -9.18
C ASP A 238 1.60 -6.99 -9.64
N ALA A 239 1.28 -8.26 -9.36
CA ALA A 239 2.05 -9.39 -9.86
C ALA A 239 2.03 -9.47 -11.39
N ILE A 240 0.85 -9.28 -12.01
CA ILE A 240 0.69 -9.26 -13.47
C ILE A 240 1.48 -8.09 -14.09
N ALA A 241 1.44 -6.91 -13.48
CA ALA A 241 2.19 -5.75 -13.95
C ALA A 241 3.71 -5.98 -13.89
N ASN A 242 4.20 -6.61 -12.83
CA ASN A 242 5.62 -6.94 -12.71
C ASN A 242 6.06 -8.05 -13.69
N LEU A 243 5.20 -9.04 -13.99
CA LEU A 243 5.47 -10.02 -15.05
C LEU A 243 5.52 -9.39 -16.44
N LEU A 244 4.68 -8.38 -16.70
CA LEU A 244 4.75 -7.59 -17.92
C LEU A 244 6.13 -6.92 -18.05
N VAL A 245 6.59 -6.24 -16.99
CA VAL A 245 7.93 -5.63 -16.97
C VAL A 245 9.02 -6.68 -17.20
N LEU A 246 8.95 -7.82 -16.50
CA LEU A 246 9.89 -8.92 -16.63
C LEU A 246 9.95 -9.46 -18.06
N ASN A 247 8.79 -9.68 -18.71
CA ASN A 247 8.74 -10.11 -20.12
C ASN A 247 9.47 -9.13 -21.04
N VAL A 248 9.23 -7.83 -20.87
CA VAL A 248 9.84 -6.78 -21.70
C VAL A 248 11.35 -6.76 -21.53
N ILE A 249 11.87 -6.78 -20.30
CA ILE A 249 13.32 -6.75 -20.05
C ILE A 249 14.03 -8.04 -20.49
N SER A 250 13.30 -9.16 -20.51
CA SER A 250 13.79 -10.46 -21.02
C SER A 250 13.68 -10.59 -22.55
N GLY A 251 13.19 -9.55 -23.25
CA GLY A 251 13.07 -9.53 -24.72
C GLY A 251 11.84 -10.24 -25.29
N SER A 252 10.87 -10.57 -24.45
CA SER A 252 9.57 -11.14 -24.84
C SER A 252 8.54 -10.05 -25.11
N GLN A 253 7.46 -10.40 -25.83
CA GLN A 253 6.37 -9.46 -26.13
C GLN A 253 5.51 -9.18 -24.88
N PRO A 254 5.06 -7.92 -24.66
CA PRO A 254 4.26 -7.56 -23.50
C PRO A 254 2.77 -7.88 -23.63
N ASP A 255 2.29 -8.26 -24.82
CA ASP A 255 0.85 -8.27 -25.17
C ASP A 255 -0.01 -9.10 -24.23
N GLU A 256 0.44 -10.30 -23.87
CA GLU A 256 -0.31 -11.23 -23.02
C GLU A 256 -0.60 -10.64 -21.65
N PHE A 257 0.45 -10.22 -20.92
CA PHE A 257 0.27 -9.63 -19.59
C PHE A 257 -0.34 -8.23 -19.63
N ALA A 258 -0.13 -7.46 -20.71
CA ALA A 258 -0.82 -6.18 -20.90
C ALA A 258 -2.34 -6.37 -21.05
N GLN A 259 -2.77 -7.36 -21.83
CA GLN A 259 -4.19 -7.71 -21.97
C GLN A 259 -4.76 -8.24 -20.65
N LYS A 260 -4.02 -9.13 -19.97
CA LYS A 260 -4.42 -9.66 -18.67
C LYS A 260 -4.59 -8.53 -17.65
N LEU A 261 -3.62 -7.61 -17.55
CA LEU A 261 -3.69 -6.47 -16.62
C LEU A 261 -4.90 -5.58 -16.91
N ARG A 262 -5.17 -5.27 -18.19
CA ARG A 262 -6.36 -4.49 -18.59
C ARG A 262 -7.67 -5.19 -18.19
N SER A 263 -7.72 -6.52 -18.28
CA SER A 263 -8.92 -7.28 -17.91
C SER A 263 -9.19 -7.31 -16.41
N VAL A 264 -8.12 -7.30 -15.60
CA VAL A 264 -8.19 -7.38 -14.14
C VAL A 264 -8.34 -6.01 -13.49
N LYS A 265 -7.53 -5.04 -13.92
CA LYS A 265 -7.47 -3.69 -13.36
C LYS A 265 -7.15 -2.66 -14.46
N PRO A 266 -8.16 -2.20 -15.22
CA PRO A 266 -7.96 -1.28 -16.35
C PRO A 266 -7.44 0.10 -15.92
N ASP A 267 -7.67 0.48 -14.67
CA ASP A 267 -7.22 1.73 -14.03
C ASP A 267 -5.85 1.59 -13.35
N HIS A 268 -5.12 0.48 -13.54
CA HIS A 268 -3.82 0.27 -12.93
C HIS A 268 -2.82 1.34 -13.37
N GLN A 269 -2.07 1.93 -12.42
CA GLN A 269 -1.15 3.05 -12.67
C GLN A 269 -0.19 2.79 -13.83
N PHE A 270 0.38 1.57 -13.93
CA PHE A 270 1.25 1.17 -15.03
C PHE A 270 0.61 1.37 -16.42
N LEU A 271 -0.68 1.04 -16.58
CA LEU A 271 -1.40 1.20 -17.84
C LEU A 271 -1.65 2.68 -18.14
N ALA A 272 -2.02 3.46 -17.11
CA ALA A 272 -2.22 4.91 -17.24
C ALA A 272 -0.92 5.61 -17.65
N ASP A 273 0.21 5.27 -17.01
CA ASP A 273 1.53 5.81 -17.36
C ASP A 273 1.93 5.42 -18.77
N LEU A 274 1.71 4.17 -19.18
CA LEU A 274 2.03 3.71 -20.53
C LEU A 274 1.25 4.47 -21.61
N GLU A 275 -0.05 4.69 -21.39
CA GLU A 275 -0.92 5.46 -22.29
C GLU A 275 -0.48 6.93 -22.36
N GLU A 276 -0.15 7.53 -21.21
CA GLU A 276 0.37 8.90 -21.14
C GLU A 276 1.67 9.03 -21.95
N LYS A 277 2.61 8.08 -21.78
CA LYS A 277 3.88 8.09 -22.52
C LYS A 277 3.68 7.85 -24.01
N SER A 278 2.74 7.00 -24.41
CA SER A 278 2.38 6.80 -25.83
C SER A 278 1.86 8.10 -26.44
N THR A 279 0.93 8.77 -25.77
CA THR A 279 0.38 10.06 -26.21
C THR A 279 1.47 11.14 -26.31
N LEU A 280 2.41 11.19 -25.35
CA LEU A 280 3.53 12.12 -25.37
C LEU A 280 4.49 11.82 -26.53
N PHE A 281 4.74 10.55 -26.84
CA PHE A 281 5.56 10.14 -27.98
C PHE A 281 4.92 10.59 -29.30
N ASP A 282 3.63 10.32 -29.51
CA ASP A 282 2.93 10.71 -30.73
C ASP A 282 2.96 12.24 -30.92
N LYS A 283 2.70 12.99 -29.84
CA LYS A 283 2.82 14.46 -29.84
C LYS A 283 4.24 14.95 -30.12
N ALA A 284 5.27 14.23 -29.69
CA ALA A 284 6.64 14.57 -30.03
C ALA A 284 6.92 14.28 -31.50
N ALA A 285 6.46 13.14 -32.03
CA ALA A 285 6.66 12.72 -33.41
C ALA A 285 6.05 13.69 -34.43
N THR A 286 4.94 14.36 -34.12
CA THR A 286 4.36 15.39 -35.02
C THR A 286 5.32 16.56 -35.26
N LYS A 287 6.27 16.83 -34.35
CA LYS A 287 7.29 17.88 -34.54
C LYS A 287 8.35 17.50 -35.56
N TYR A 288 8.51 16.21 -35.82
CA TYR A 288 9.55 15.65 -36.68
C TYR A 288 8.97 15.01 -37.95
N SER A 289 7.69 15.23 -38.24
CA SER A 289 7.08 14.74 -39.47
C SER A 289 7.74 15.41 -40.69
N PRO A 290 8.19 14.63 -41.70
CA PRO A 290 8.90 15.17 -42.86
C PRO A 290 7.98 16.13 -43.62
N LYS A 291 8.46 17.36 -43.86
CA LYS A 291 7.72 18.42 -44.57
C LYS A 291 7.59 18.20 -46.08
N VAL A 292 8.21 17.16 -46.62
CA VAL A 292 8.16 16.81 -48.04
C VAL A 292 7.81 15.32 -48.11
N SER A 293 6.56 15.03 -48.42
CA SER A 293 6.17 13.73 -48.99
C SER A 293 6.85 13.59 -50.35
N ALA A 294 7.49 12.44 -50.58
CA ALA A 294 8.09 12.08 -51.86
C ALA A 294 7.05 12.03 -52.99
#